data_AF-A0A971CQQ3-F1
#
_entry.id   AF-A0A971CQQ3-F1
#
_cell.length_a   1.000
_cell.length_b   1.000
_cell.length_c   1.000
_cell.angle_alpha   90.00
_cell.angle_beta   90.00
_cell.angle_gamma   90.00
#
_symmetry.space_group_name_H-M   'P 1'
#
loop_
_entity.id
_entity.type
_entity.pdbx_description
1 polymer ?
#
loop_
_entity_poly.entity_id
_entity_poly.type
_entity_poly.pdbx_seq_one_letter_code
_entity_poly.pdbx_strand_id
1 'polypeptide(L)'
;MQPTDRSQISVKTSEDHGVVVYIADWALADDFEDFLASEEYVKYDMTSDETGGGRTTGFWFGVVADLQKVEQLVERYLDTAARNNS
;
A
#
# COMPACT_ATOMS: atom_id res chain seq x y z
N MET A 1 -3.41 -13.59 12.52
CA MET A 1 -2.19 -12.92 12.03
C MET A 1 -1.79 -11.83 13.04
N GLN A 2 -0.69 -11.09 12.84
CA GLN A 2 -0.39 -9.92 13.69
C GLN A 2 -1.37 -8.76 13.39
N PRO A 3 -1.64 -7.85 14.34
CA PRO A 3 -2.46 -6.68 14.07
C PRO A 3 -1.77 -5.77 13.05
N THR A 4 -2.50 -5.37 12.01
CA THR A 4 -2.00 -4.43 11.02
C THR A 4 -1.86 -3.05 11.66
N ASP A 5 -0.62 -2.59 11.82
CA ASP A 5 -0.32 -1.26 12.36
C ASP A 5 -0.37 -0.21 11.24
N ARG A 6 -1.37 0.68 11.31
CA ARG A 6 -1.56 1.78 10.34
C ARG A 6 -0.33 2.69 10.22
N SER A 7 0.54 2.77 11.25
CA SER A 7 1.76 3.57 11.20
C SER A 7 2.80 3.06 10.19
N GLN A 8 2.66 1.81 9.72
CA GLN A 8 3.56 1.20 8.74
C GLN A 8 3.19 1.54 7.28
N ILE A 9 2.03 2.18 7.04
CA ILE A 9 1.55 2.53 5.70
C ILE A 9 1.52 4.06 5.54
N SER A 10 2.14 4.57 4.47
CA SER A 10 2.15 5.99 4.13
C SER A 10 1.74 6.20 2.68
N VAL A 11 0.74 7.05 2.43
CA VAL A 11 0.34 7.45 1.07
C VAL A 11 0.98 8.80 0.75
N LYS A 12 1.66 8.90 -0.39
CA LYS A 12 2.30 10.14 -0.85
C LYS A 12 2.06 10.35 -2.34
N THR A 13 2.07 11.60 -2.76
CA THR A 13 2.10 11.97 -4.18
C THR A 13 3.54 12.20 -4.64
N SER A 14 3.87 11.70 -5.82
CA SER A 14 5.13 11.84 -6.53
C SER A 14 4.82 12.39 -7.93
N GLU A 15 5.61 13.34 -8.42
CA GLU A 15 5.43 13.90 -9.77
C GLU A 15 5.64 12.84 -10.86
N ASP A 16 6.57 11.90 -10.65
CA ASP A 16 6.92 10.85 -11.61
C ASP A 16 5.98 9.63 -11.53
N HIS A 17 5.50 9.30 -10.33
CA HIS A 17 4.78 8.04 -10.06
C HIS A 17 3.30 8.24 -9.68
N GLY A 18 2.85 9.49 -9.55
CA GLY A 18 1.51 9.82 -9.08
C GLY A 18 1.31 9.48 -7.62
N VAL A 19 0.24 8.75 -7.28
CA VAL A 19 0.02 8.34 -5.90
C VAL A 19 0.76 7.03 -5.62
N VAL A 20 1.56 7.04 -4.55
CA VAL A 20 2.38 5.92 -4.09
C VAL A 20 1.98 5.55 -2.66
N VAL A 21 1.77 4.25 -2.44
CA VAL A 21 1.59 3.68 -1.10
C VAL A 21 2.91 3.03 -0.69
N TYR A 22 3.51 3.54 0.39
CA TYR A 22 4.72 3.01 0.99
C TYR A 22 4.36 2.14 2.20
N ILE A 23 4.90 0.92 2.24
CA ILE A 23 4.68 -0.04 3.32
C ILE A 23 6.04 -0.45 3.90
N ALA A 24 6.25 -0.19 5.19
CA ALA A 24 7.54 -0.42 5.87
C ALA A 24 7.76 -1.88 6.32
N ASP A 25 6.73 -2.71 6.31
CA ASP A 25 6.80 -4.13 6.65
C ASP A 25 6.58 -5.03 5.43
N TRP A 26 7.42 -6.05 5.27
CA TRP A 26 7.38 -6.94 4.11
C TRP A 26 6.16 -7.87 4.09
N ALA A 27 5.74 -8.38 5.25
CA ALA A 27 4.55 -9.24 5.32
C ALA A 27 3.29 -8.42 5.04
N LEU A 28 3.26 -7.18 5.52
CA LEU A 28 2.18 -6.26 5.24
C LEU A 28 2.12 -5.84 3.77
N ALA A 29 3.28 -5.68 3.13
CA ALA A 29 3.34 -5.39 1.70
C ALA A 29 2.81 -6.58 0.86
N ASP A 30 3.16 -7.81 1.23
CA ASP A 30 2.66 -9.04 0.58
C ASP A 30 1.14 -9.15 0.72
N ASP A 31 0.61 -8.98 1.94
CA ASP A 31 -0.85 -8.98 2.19
C ASP A 31 -1.58 -7.86 1.41
N PHE A 32 -0.96 -6.68 1.29
CA PHE A 32 -1.53 -5.58 0.53
C PHE A 32 -1.50 -5.86 -0.98
N GLU A 33 -0.46 -6.51 -1.49
CA GLU A 33 -0.39 -6.96 -2.87
C GLU A 33 -1.51 -7.96 -3.20
N ASP A 34 -1.72 -8.95 -2.34
CA ASP A 34 -2.81 -9.92 -2.47
C ASP A 34 -4.18 -9.25 -2.46
N PHE A 35 -4.38 -8.26 -1.57
CA PHE A 35 -5.60 -7.46 -1.54
C PHE A 35 -5.84 -6.72 -2.87
N LEU A 36 -4.81 -6.06 -3.41
CA LEU A 36 -4.91 -5.37 -4.70
C LEU A 36 -5.24 -6.32 -5.85
N ALA A 37 -4.63 -7.51 -5.86
CA ALA A 37 -4.91 -8.56 -6.85
C ALA A 37 -6.35 -9.08 -6.76
N SER A 38 -6.92 -9.16 -5.54
CA SER A 38 -8.29 -9.63 -5.32
C SER A 38 -9.37 -8.63 -5.76
N GLU A 39 -9.06 -7.33 -5.72
CA GLU A 39 -10.01 -6.25 -6.03
C GLU A 39 -9.90 -5.74 -7.48
N GLU A 40 -9.16 -6.44 -8.36
CA GLU A 40 -8.90 -6.06 -9.76
C GLU A 40 -8.27 -4.65 -9.94
N TYR A 41 -7.52 -4.14 -8.95
CA TYR A 41 -6.80 -2.88 -9.13
C TYR A 41 -5.61 -3.07 -10.09
N VAL A 42 -5.50 -2.18 -11.08
CA VAL A 42 -4.38 -2.18 -12.03
C VAL A 42 -3.11 -1.73 -11.31
N LYS A 43 -2.24 -2.69 -10.98
CA LYS A 43 -0.88 -2.47 -10.45
C LYS A 43 0.00 -1.92 -11.58
N TYR A 44 0.58 -0.73 -11.42
CA TYR A 44 1.38 -0.11 -12.48
C TYR A 44 2.89 -0.35 -12.38
N ASP A 45 3.47 -0.45 -11.18
CA ASP A 45 4.80 -1.03 -10.97
C ASP A 45 5.07 -1.16 -9.46
N MET A 46 6.02 -2.02 -9.08
CA MET A 46 6.50 -2.17 -7.71
C MET A 46 7.97 -1.78 -7.66
N THR A 47 8.33 -0.81 -6.81
CA THR A 47 9.74 -0.59 -6.47
C THR A 47 9.98 -0.85 -4.99
N SER A 48 10.95 -1.72 -4.73
CA SER A 48 11.55 -1.88 -3.41
C SER A 48 12.69 -0.86 -3.34
N ASP A 49 12.49 0.24 -2.63
CA ASP A 49 13.57 1.20 -2.40
C ASP A 49 14.22 0.88 -1.05
N GLU A 50 15.48 0.41 -1.08
CA GLU A 50 16.31 0.27 0.12
C GLU A 50 16.88 1.64 0.54
N THR A 51 16.02 2.60 0.89
CA THR A 51 16.50 3.86 1.48
C THR A 51 16.74 3.71 2.97
N GLY A 52 17.99 3.38 3.33
CA GLY A 52 18.71 3.95 4.47
C GLY A 52 18.12 3.83 5.90
N GLY A 53 17.23 2.89 6.18
CA GLY A 53 16.71 2.69 7.55
C GLY A 53 15.69 1.57 7.75
N GLY A 54 15.15 0.99 6.67
CA GLY A 54 14.21 -0.13 6.70
C GLY A 54 13.78 -0.47 5.27
N ARG A 55 13.42 -1.74 5.01
CA ARG A 55 12.91 -2.15 3.69
C ARG A 55 11.50 -1.59 3.53
N THR A 56 11.32 -0.63 2.62
CA THR A 56 9.99 -0.07 2.32
C THR A 56 9.58 -0.51 0.92
N THR A 57 8.38 -1.07 0.78
CA THR A 57 7.80 -1.46 -0.51
C THR A 57 6.85 -0.38 -0.99
N GLY A 58 7.05 0.11 -2.22
CA GLY A 58 6.20 1.12 -2.87
C GLY A 58 5.25 0.50 -3.90
N PHE A 59 3.96 0.86 -3.83
CA PHE A 59 2.93 0.51 -4.81
C PHE A 59 2.48 1.75 -5.57
N TRP A 60 2.63 1.75 -6.91
CA TRP A 60 2.32 2.91 -7.75
C TRP A 60 0.95 2.78 -8.41
N PHE A 61 0.13 3.82 -8.27
CA PHE A 61 -1.20 3.92 -8.87
C PHE A 61 -1.22 4.84 -10.11
N GLY A 62 -0.09 5.48 -10.44
CA GLY A 62 0.08 6.35 -11.61
C GLY A 62 -0.39 7.79 -11.38
N VAL A 63 0.07 8.71 -12.24
CA VAL A 63 -0.16 10.17 -12.13
C VAL A 63 -1.61 10.61 -12.26
N VAL A 64 -2.47 9.75 -12.83
CA VAL A 64 -3.92 10.00 -12.96
C VAL A 64 -4.71 9.47 -11.75
N ALA A 65 -4.05 8.81 -10.80
CA ALA A 65 -4.71 8.32 -9.60
C ALA A 65 -5.15 9.49 -8.71
N ASP A 66 -6.37 9.37 -8.19
CA ASP A 66 -6.92 10.30 -7.22
C ASP A 66 -6.42 9.91 -5.82
N LEU A 67 -5.75 10.84 -5.14
CA LEU A 67 -5.20 10.63 -3.80
C LEU A 67 -6.27 10.12 -2.82
N GLN A 68 -7.49 10.68 -2.85
CA GLN A 68 -8.56 10.25 -1.94
C GLN A 68 -9.01 8.82 -2.23
N LYS A 69 -9.02 8.40 -3.50
CA LYS A 69 -9.38 7.02 -3.85
C LYS A 69 -8.35 6.01 -3.35
N VAL A 70 -7.06 6.37 -3.42
CA VAL A 70 -5.98 5.52 -2.91
C VAL A 70 -5.97 5.50 -1.38
N GLU A 71 -6.24 6.61 -0.72
CA GLU A 71 -6.43 6.64 0.74
C GLU A 71 -7.62 5.75 1.16
N GLN A 72 -8.76 5.85 0.49
CA GLN A 72 -9.92 4.99 0.73
C GLN A 72 -9.64 3.50 0.44
N LEU A 73 -8.75 3.21 -0.50
CA LEU A 73 -8.31 1.85 -0.79
C LEU A 73 -7.48 1.29 0.38
N VAL A 74 -6.52 2.08 0.88
CA VAL A 74 -5.73 1.71 2.06
C VAL A 74 -6.62 1.54 3.29
N GLU A 75 -7.62 2.41 3.50
CA GLU A 75 -8.57 2.25 4.60
C GLU A 75 -9.38 0.96 4.49
N ARG A 76 -9.88 0.62 3.29
CA ARG A 76 -10.58 -0.66 3.06
C ARG A 76 -9.70 -1.87 3.33
N TYR A 77 -8.43 -1.81 2.95
CA TYR A 77 -7.46 -2.86 3.29
C TYR A 77 -7.32 -3.02 4.81
N LEU A 78 -7.09 -1.91 5.53
CA LEU A 78 -6.95 -1.92 6.98
C LEU A 78 -8.19 -2.46 7.69
N ASP A 79 -9.39 -2.08 7.24
CA ASP A 79 -10.66 -2.61 7.74
C ASP A 79 -10.80 -4.11 7.49
N THR A 80 -10.39 -4.59 6.31
CA THR A 80 -10.45 -6.01 5.94
C THR A 80 -9.47 -6.83 6.79
N ALA A 81 -8.25 -6.34 6.95
CA ALA A 81 -7.23 -6.97 7.78
C ALA A 81 -7.63 -7.00 9.27
N ALA A 82 -8.25 -5.94 9.78
CA ALA A 82 -8.78 -5.89 11.15
C ALA A 82 -9.92 -6.91 11.39
N ARG A 83 -10.82 -7.08 10.41
CA ARG A 83 -11.92 -8.05 10.48
C ARG A 83 -11.45 -9.50 10.44
N ASN A 84 -10.42 -9.81 9.66
CA ASN A 84 -9.86 -11.16 9.58
C ASN A 84 -9.07 -11.58 10.85
N ASN A 85 -8.76 -10.63 11.74
CA ASN A 85 -8.10 -10.87 13.03
C ASN A 85 -9.06 -10.91 14.24
N SER A 86 -10.38 -10.80 14.01
CA SER A 86 -11.43 -10.90 15.04
C SER A 86 -12.07 -12.29 15.04
#